data_AF-A0A0Q9MYE9-F1
#
_entry.id   AF-A0A0Q9MYE9-F1
#
_cell.length_a   1.000
_cell.length_b   1.000
_cell.length_c   1.000
_cell.angle_alpha   90.00
_cell.angle_beta   90.00
_cell.angle_gamma   90.00
#
_symmetry.space_group_name_H-M   'P 1'
#
loop_
_entity.id
_entity.type
_entity.pdbx_description
1 polymer ?
#
loop_
_entity_poly.entity_id
_entity_poly.type
_entity_poly.pdbx_seq_one_letter_code
_entity_poly.pdbx_strand_id
1 'polypeptide(L)' 'MVGERKAVTKTTALRYARSDRVARKTILDELCALTLWHRDHARKALRQALVLRQGWLVKR' A
#
# COMPACT_ATOMS: atom_id res chain seq x y z
N MET A 1 -10.47 -9.10 11.08
CA MET A 1 -9.79 -9.67 9.90
C MET A 1 -8.43 -9.03 9.66
N VAL A 2 -7.34 -9.71 10.02
CA VAL A 2 -5.96 -9.21 9.78
C VAL A 2 -5.44 -9.62 8.39
N GLY A 3 -5.97 -10.71 7.81
CA GLY A 3 -5.60 -11.20 6.47
C GLY A 3 -6.10 -10.29 5.34
N GLU A 4 -7.35 -9.85 5.41
CA GLU A 4 -8.00 -9.03 4.38
C GLU A 4 -7.26 -7.70 4.15
N ARG A 5 -6.91 -7.01 5.24
CA ARG A 5 -6.17 -5.74 5.18
C ARG A 5 -4.78 -5.92 4.55
N LYS A 6 -4.11 -7.06 4.80
CA LYS A 6 -2.81 -7.39 4.16
C LYS A 6 -2.97 -7.65 2.66
N ALA A 7 -4.02 -8.36 2.25
CA ALA A 7 -4.29 -8.63 0.84
C ALA A 7 -4.57 -7.33 0.06
N VAL A 8 -5.47 -6.49 0.58
CA VAL A 8 -5.79 -5.17 -0.02
C VAL A 8 -4.53 -4.30 -0.13
N THR A 9 -3.71 -4.24 0.93
CA THR A 9 -2.48 -3.44 0.91
C THR A 9 -1.48 -3.92 -0.16
N LYS A 10 -1.29 -5.23 -0.34
CA LYS A 10 -0.37 -5.78 -1.34
C LYS A 10 -0.81 -5.45 -2.77
N THR A 11 -2.09 -5.61 -3.08
CA THR A 11 -2.65 -5.29 -4.40
C THR A 11 -2.52 -3.79 -4.69
N THR A 12 -2.87 -2.96 -3.71
CA THR A 12 -2.86 -1.49 -3.84
C THR A 12 -1.45 -0.91 -3.90
N ALA A 13 -0.45 -1.55 -3.28
CA ALA A 13 0.93 -1.08 -3.25
C ALA A 13 1.55 -0.88 -4.64
N LEU A 14 1.27 -1.77 -5.60
CA LEU A 14 1.77 -1.65 -6.97
C LEU A 14 1.19 -0.45 -7.71
N ARG A 15 -0.13 -0.26 -7.60
CA ARG A 15 -0.84 0.87 -8.16
C ARG A 15 -0.32 2.18 -7.57
N TYR A 16 -0.14 2.21 -6.24
CA TYR A 16 0.41 3.36 -5.52
C TYR A 16 1.82 3.74 -5.98
N ALA A 17 2.70 2.76 -6.22
CA ALA A 17 4.07 3.00 -6.68
C ALA A 17 4.14 3.59 -8.09
N ARG A 18 3.23 3.19 -8.98
CA ARG A 18 3.20 3.62 -10.38
C ARG A 18 2.38 4.89 -10.62
N SER A 19 1.54 5.29 -9.65
CA SER A 19 0.65 6.44 -9.78
C SER A 19 1.34 7.80 -9.62
N ASP A 20 0.79 8.81 -10.31
CA ASP A 20 1.13 10.22 -10.14
C ASP A 20 0.66 10.78 -8.77
N ARG A 21 0.89 12.08 -8.53
CA ARG A 21 0.55 12.73 -7.25
C ARG A 21 -0.96 12.70 -6.95
N VAL A 22 -1.81 12.91 -7.96
CA VAL A 22 -3.28 12.98 -7.80
C VAL A 22 -3.83 11.58 -7.56
N ALA A 23 -3.46 10.63 -8.41
CA ALA A 23 -3.86 9.23 -8.28
C ALA A 23 -3.37 8.61 -6.95
N ARG A 24 -2.17 8.99 -6.47
CA ARG A 24 -1.70 8.57 -5.13
C ARG A 24 -2.60 9.06 -4.00
N LYS A 25 -3.21 10.25 -4.12
CA LYS A 25 -4.13 10.75 -3.10
C LYS A 25 -5.41 9.90 -3.07
N THR A 26 -6.01 9.65 -4.23
CA THR A 26 -7.20 8.80 -4.36
C THR A 26 -6.96 7.40 -3.82
N ILE A 27 -5.84 6.78 -4.16
CA ILE A 27 -5.46 5.44 -3.68
C ILE A 27 -5.33 5.40 -2.15
N LEU A 28 -4.79 6.46 -1.54
CA LEU A 28 -4.72 6.56 -0.08
C LEU A 28 -6.11 6.70 0.55
N ASP A 29 -6.99 7.49 -0.06
CA ASP A 29 -8.35 7.72 0.45
C ASP A 29 -9.20 6.44 0.35
N GLU A 30 -9.12 5.71 -0.78
CA GLU A 30 -9.72 4.38 -0.95
C GLU A 30 -9.22 3.39 0.11
N LEU A 31 -7.90 3.35 0.34
CA LEU A 31 -7.31 2.44 1.31
C LEU A 31 -7.74 2.77 2.75
N CYS A 32 -7.86 4.07 3.09
CA CYS A 32 -8.35 4.50 4.39
C CYS A 32 -9.80 4.10 4.61
N ALA A 33 -10.67 4.28 3.61
CA ALA A 33 -12.08 3.90 3.68
C ALA A 33 -12.26 2.39 3.89
N LEU A 34 -11.47 1.55 3.20
CA LEU A 34 -11.57 0.09 3.28
C LEU A 34 -10.96 -0.50 4.57
N THR A 35 -9.89 0.10 5.09
CA THR A 35 -9.14 -0.46 6.22
C THR A 35 -9.43 0.21 7.55
N LEU A 36 -10.14 1.35 7.51
CA LEU A 36 -10.34 2.28 8.63
C LEU A 36 -9.02 2.76 9.23
N TRP A 37 -7.99 2.87 8.40
CA TRP A 37 -6.71 3.44 8.79
C TRP A 37 -6.69 4.95 8.61
N HIS A 38 -5.88 5.61 9.43
CA HIS A 38 -5.43 6.97 9.14
C HIS A 38 -4.45 6.98 7.96
N ARG A 39 -4.40 8.12 7.27
CA ARG A 39 -3.63 8.32 6.04
C ARG A 39 -2.14 8.00 6.18
N ASP A 40 -1.54 8.31 7.32
CA ASP A 40 -0.13 8.00 7.58
C ASP A 40 0.12 6.51 7.79
N HIS A 41 -0.83 5.83 8.43
CA HIS A 41 -0.76 4.38 8.61
C HIS A 41 -0.91 3.65 7.27
N ALA A 42 -1.88 4.07 6.46
CA ALA A 42 -2.04 3.60 5.08
C ALA A 42 -0.77 3.79 4.25
N ARG A 43 -0.14 4.98 4.33
CA ARG A 43 1.11 5.27 3.63
C ARG A 43 2.26 4.37 4.10
N LYS A 44 2.40 4.17 5.42
CA LYS A 44 3.43 3.29 6.01
C LYS A 44 3.24 1.84 5.54
N ALA A 45 2.01 1.34 5.57
CA ALA A 45 1.68 -0.02 5.14
C ALA A 45 2.00 -0.25 3.65
N LEU A 46 1.66 0.72 2.79
CA LEU A 46 1.99 0.65 1.35
C LEU A 46 3.51 0.64 1.11
N ARG A 47 4.27 1.50 1.79
CA ARG A 47 5.74 1.51 1.70
C ARG A 47 6.36 0.20 2.17
N GLN A 48 5.88 -0.35 3.29
CA GLN A 48 6.34 -1.64 3.79
C GLN A 48 6.04 -2.77 2.82
N ALA A 49 4.85 -2.78 2.20
CA ALA A 49 4.48 -3.77 1.19
C ALA A 49 5.39 -3.68 -0.05
N LEU A 50 5.82 -2.48 -0.44
CA LEU A 50 6.79 -2.28 -1.52
C LEU A 50 8.19 -2.75 -1.15
N VAL A 51 8.66 -2.47 0.06
CA VAL A 51 9.98 -2.93 0.54
C VAL A 51 10.03 -4.44 0.65
N LEU A 52 9.00 -5.08 1.21
CA LEU A 52 8.91 -6.55 1.30
C LEU A 52 8.99 -7.22 -0.08
N ARG A 53 8.47 -6.58 -1.12
CA ARG A 53 8.54 -7.10 -2.49
C ARG A 53 9.91 -6.89 -3.14
N GLN A 54 10.62 -5.80 -2.82
CA GLN A 54 11.88 -5.44 -3.46
C GLN A 54 13.12 -5.98 -2.71
N GLY A 55 13.08 -6.06 -1.38
CA GLY A 55 14.15 -6.61 -0.55
C GLY A 55 14.35 -8.13 -0.68
N TRP A 56 13.38 -8.84 -1.25
CA TRP A 56 13.50 -10.26 -1.61
C TRP A 56 13.89 -10.48 -3.07
N LEU A 57 13.81 -9.46 -3.93
CA LEU A 57 14.18 -9.54 -5.35
C LEU A 57 15.65 -9.13 -5.59
N VAL A 58 16.30 -8.47 -4.61
CA VAL A 58 17.72 -8.06 -4.62
C VAL A 58 18.49 -8.86 -3.57
N LYS A 59 18.31 -10.19 -3.58
CA LYS A 59 19.23 -11.13 -2.95
C LYS A 59 19.52 -12.23 -3.97
N ARG A 60 20.30 -11.86 -4.99
CA ARG A 60 21.09 -12.76 -5.84
C ARG A 60 22.53 -12.30 -5.78
#